data_AF-A0A0Q6LH47-F1
#
_entry.id   AF-A0A0Q6LH47-F1
#
_cell.length_a   1.000
_cell.length_b   1.000
_cell.length_c   1.000
_cell.angle_alpha   90.00
_cell.angle_beta   90.00
_cell.angle_gamma   90.00
#
_symmetry.space_group_name_H-M   'P 1'
#
loop_
_entity.id
_entity.type
_entity.pdbx_description
1 polymer ?
#
loop_
_entity_poly.entity_id
_entity_poly.type
_entity_poly.pdbx_seq_one_letter_code
_entity_poly.pdbx_strand_id
1 'polypeptide(L)'
;MEQTTNLKMPFIMPSQAQKHVTHNEALQALDILVQLSVLDRHLAAPPASPAEGDRYIVAAAATGSWSGKIGQIAGWQDGAWAFHNPVRGWLAWVADEQRILAHDGTAWVDTVALGINPAAMVGINTTADTTNRLSVKSQAVLFDNLGAGQQVKINKAAAGDNASLLFQTGYSGRAEFGLAGDDDWHLKVSPDGGAWTEALQVSRSDGRVLLPAALPLTDQNQAVARRHVRELLAADRSYFIRTDGSDANNGLTNTSGGAFLTIQKGLDAAASLDMAGFTVTIQVADGTYTGAIAVPAMTGQAGPSALVIAGNSGTPANVIVSTTSANAISAPSGTACLVKDMEMRTSASGFGLDADGGTLRFQNVRFGACAQAHILCRNNGAAIAAGNYSISGASPMHWSAQSGGIVNTDGRTVTLSGTPAFATAFAGCRHGTIACAGMAFSGSATGQRYNAALNGVIDTAGGGATYLPGSVAGAAATGGQYA
;
A
#
# COMPACT_ATOMS: atom_id res chain seq x y z
N MET A 1 -34.51 -9.20 -84.08
CA MET A 1 -34.33 -8.47 -82.81
C MET A 1 -34.38 -6.98 -83.13
N GLU A 2 -35.22 -6.18 -82.46
CA GLU A 2 -35.39 -4.74 -82.77
C GLU A 2 -34.65 -3.82 -81.77
N GLN A 3 -34.16 -4.37 -80.66
CA GLN A 3 -33.46 -3.66 -79.60
C GLN A 3 -32.39 -4.55 -78.97
N THR A 4 -31.41 -3.96 -78.29
CA THR A 4 -30.43 -4.69 -77.47
C THR A 4 -31.08 -5.38 -76.26
N THR A 5 -30.42 -6.40 -75.71
CA THR A 5 -31.04 -7.29 -74.73
C THR A 5 -31.13 -6.70 -73.33
N ASN A 6 -30.08 -6.06 -72.83
CA ASN A 6 -30.00 -5.59 -71.45
C ASN A 6 -30.60 -4.18 -71.26
N LEU A 7 -30.18 -3.23 -72.09
CA LEU A 7 -30.52 -1.80 -72.00
C LEU A 7 -31.70 -1.40 -72.89
N LYS A 8 -32.21 -2.32 -73.71
CA LYS A 8 -33.36 -2.10 -74.63
C LYS A 8 -33.13 -0.94 -75.60
N MET A 9 -31.89 -0.75 -76.07
CA MET A 9 -31.54 0.30 -77.03
C MET A 9 -32.02 -0.10 -78.44
N PRO A 10 -32.74 0.76 -79.17
CA PRO A 10 -33.29 0.41 -80.48
C PRO A 10 -32.20 0.30 -81.56
N PHE A 11 -32.28 -0.75 -82.38
CA PHE A 11 -31.41 -0.93 -83.53
C PHE A 11 -31.86 -0.10 -84.74
N ILE A 12 -30.90 0.30 -85.58
CA ILE A 12 -31.19 0.87 -86.89
C ILE A 12 -31.57 -0.29 -87.85
N MET A 13 -32.74 -0.16 -88.49
CA MET A 13 -33.24 -1.17 -89.44
C MET A 13 -32.38 -1.27 -90.73
N PRO A 14 -32.36 -2.43 -91.40
CA PRO A 14 -31.59 -2.64 -92.64
C PRO A 14 -31.95 -1.65 -93.76
N SER A 15 -31.09 -1.56 -94.80
CA SER A 15 -31.24 -0.70 -96.00
C SER A 15 -30.82 0.77 -95.88
N GLN A 16 -30.02 1.12 -94.88
CA GLN A 16 -29.42 2.46 -94.70
C GLN A 16 -27.92 2.51 -95.10
N ALA A 17 -27.58 2.14 -96.35
CA ALA A 17 -26.21 2.17 -96.89
C ALA A 17 -25.13 1.57 -95.95
N GLN A 18 -25.44 0.43 -95.33
CA GLN A 18 -24.60 -0.30 -94.36
C GLN A 18 -24.19 0.44 -93.06
N LYS A 19 -24.64 1.68 -92.81
CA LYS A 19 -24.36 2.42 -91.56
C LYS A 19 -24.94 1.73 -90.30
N HIS A 20 -26.00 0.95 -90.48
CA HIS A 20 -26.63 0.16 -89.43
C HIS A 20 -25.70 -0.91 -88.85
N VAL A 21 -24.74 -1.42 -89.62
CA VAL A 21 -23.82 -2.49 -89.17
C VAL A 21 -22.93 -1.97 -88.04
N THR A 22 -22.07 -0.98 -88.33
CA THR A 22 -21.11 -0.45 -87.35
C THR A 22 -21.78 0.24 -86.17
N HIS A 23 -22.96 0.85 -86.38
CA HIS A 23 -23.68 1.50 -85.29
C HIS A 23 -24.35 0.48 -84.36
N ASN A 24 -25.01 -0.54 -84.90
CA ASN A 24 -25.64 -1.57 -84.07
C ASN A 24 -24.58 -2.41 -83.32
N GLU A 25 -23.41 -2.65 -83.90
CA GLU A 25 -22.25 -3.24 -83.21
C GLU A 25 -21.80 -2.38 -82.00
N ALA A 26 -21.77 -1.06 -82.14
CA ALA A 26 -21.46 -0.16 -81.04
C ALA A 26 -22.53 -0.19 -79.94
N LEU A 27 -23.82 -0.28 -80.32
CA LEU A 27 -24.92 -0.44 -79.36
C LEU A 27 -24.84 -1.78 -78.62
N GLN A 28 -24.48 -2.86 -79.31
CA GLN A 28 -24.24 -4.17 -78.71
C GLN A 28 -23.11 -4.15 -77.68
N ALA A 29 -21.99 -3.47 -78.00
CA ALA A 29 -20.90 -3.27 -77.05
C ALA A 29 -21.34 -2.45 -75.83
N LEU A 30 -22.11 -1.37 -76.03
CA LEU A 30 -22.65 -0.57 -74.92
C LEU A 30 -23.61 -1.39 -74.03
N ASP A 31 -24.40 -2.27 -74.62
CA ASP A 31 -25.33 -3.16 -73.91
C ASP A 31 -24.63 -4.16 -72.98
N ILE A 32 -23.38 -4.53 -73.33
CA ILE A 32 -22.53 -5.37 -72.48
C ILE A 32 -21.92 -4.52 -71.35
N LEU A 33 -21.34 -3.37 -71.71
CA LEU A 33 -20.38 -2.64 -70.88
C LEU A 33 -20.98 -1.58 -69.96
N VAL A 34 -22.10 -0.96 -70.31
CA VAL A 34 -22.73 0.07 -69.49
C VAL A 34 -23.62 -0.60 -68.43
N GLN A 35 -23.58 -0.09 -67.19
CA GLN A 35 -24.21 -0.76 -66.05
C GLN A 35 -23.78 -2.23 -65.98
N LEU A 36 -22.47 -2.46 -66.09
CA LEU A 36 -21.88 -3.79 -66.19
C LEU A 36 -22.26 -4.64 -64.98
N SER A 37 -23.03 -5.69 -65.25
CA SER A 37 -23.46 -6.68 -64.27
C SER A 37 -23.19 -8.05 -64.87
N VAL A 38 -22.29 -8.81 -64.23
CA VAL A 38 -21.88 -10.13 -64.66
C VAL A 38 -22.45 -11.18 -63.70
N LEU A 39 -22.75 -12.36 -64.22
CA LEU A 39 -23.31 -13.45 -63.45
C LEU A 39 -22.28 -14.10 -62.54
N ASP A 40 -21.05 -14.30 -63.05
CA ASP A 40 -19.96 -15.01 -62.37
C ASP A 40 -18.61 -14.54 -62.97
N ARG A 41 -17.53 -14.61 -62.17
CA ARG A 41 -16.15 -14.26 -62.57
C ARG A 41 -15.12 -15.39 -62.43
N HIS A 42 -15.56 -16.57 -62.00
CA HIS A 42 -14.77 -17.73 -61.65
C HIS A 42 -14.97 -18.92 -62.60
N LEU A 43 -15.96 -18.87 -63.49
CA LEU A 43 -16.18 -19.91 -64.49
C LEU A 43 -15.00 -20.04 -65.47
N ALA A 44 -14.47 -21.25 -65.56
CA ALA A 44 -13.38 -21.63 -66.46
C ALA A 44 -13.86 -22.03 -67.87
N ALA A 45 -15.08 -22.50 -68.02
CA ALA A 45 -15.68 -22.85 -69.31
C ALA A 45 -16.96 -22.04 -69.52
N PRO A 46 -17.30 -21.63 -70.77
CA PRO A 46 -18.59 -21.02 -71.05
C PRO A 46 -19.73 -21.96 -70.64
N PRO A 47 -20.86 -21.43 -70.13
CA PRO A 47 -22.07 -22.21 -69.94
C PRO A 47 -22.47 -22.97 -71.22
N ALA A 48 -23.02 -24.17 -71.09
CA ALA A 48 -23.45 -24.97 -72.24
C ALA A 48 -24.65 -24.36 -72.99
N SER A 49 -25.49 -23.62 -72.28
CA SER A 49 -26.70 -22.95 -72.79
C SER A 49 -26.81 -21.53 -72.21
N PRO A 50 -25.93 -20.60 -72.60
CA PRO A 50 -26.01 -19.20 -72.14
C PRO A 50 -27.26 -18.52 -72.68
N ALA A 51 -27.91 -17.69 -71.86
CA ALA A 51 -29.02 -16.87 -72.29
C ALA A 51 -28.51 -15.59 -72.96
N GLU A 52 -29.29 -15.05 -73.89
CA GLU A 52 -28.98 -13.77 -74.54
C GLU A 52 -28.86 -12.66 -73.49
N GLY A 53 -27.76 -11.89 -73.55
CA GLY A 53 -27.47 -10.82 -72.58
C GLY A 53 -26.69 -11.27 -71.34
N ASP A 54 -26.45 -12.57 -71.17
CA ASP A 54 -25.58 -13.08 -70.10
C ASP A 54 -24.17 -12.51 -70.23
N ARG A 55 -23.58 -12.10 -69.11
CA ARG A 55 -22.25 -11.50 -69.05
C ARG A 55 -21.42 -12.17 -67.97
N TYR A 56 -20.14 -12.38 -68.24
CA TYR A 56 -19.19 -13.03 -67.35
C TYR A 56 -17.85 -12.30 -67.37
N ILE A 57 -17.07 -12.44 -66.30
CA ILE A 57 -15.62 -12.16 -66.36
C ILE A 57 -14.92 -13.49 -66.58
N VAL A 58 -14.12 -13.60 -67.64
CA VAL A 58 -13.44 -14.85 -67.98
C VAL A 58 -12.35 -15.15 -66.95
N ALA A 59 -12.45 -16.31 -66.28
CA ALA A 59 -11.50 -16.71 -65.24
C ALA A 59 -10.11 -17.08 -65.81
N ALA A 60 -9.11 -17.17 -64.92
CA ALA A 60 -7.72 -17.45 -65.29
C ALA A 60 -7.47 -18.81 -65.98
N ALA A 61 -8.34 -19.80 -65.75
CA ALA A 61 -8.24 -21.14 -66.34
C ALA A 61 -9.20 -21.33 -67.53
N ALA A 62 -9.33 -20.31 -68.40
CA ALA A 62 -10.32 -20.30 -69.47
C ALA A 62 -10.15 -21.45 -70.48
N THR A 63 -11.23 -22.13 -70.81
CA THR A 63 -11.32 -23.27 -71.74
C THR A 63 -12.43 -23.08 -72.76
N GLY A 64 -12.50 -23.97 -73.76
CA GLY A 64 -13.50 -23.89 -74.83
C GLY A 64 -13.42 -22.55 -75.59
N SER A 65 -14.57 -21.95 -75.90
CA SER A 65 -14.66 -20.67 -76.60
C SER A 65 -14.08 -19.47 -75.82
N TRP A 66 -13.75 -19.64 -74.53
CA TRP A 66 -13.14 -18.60 -73.71
C TRP A 66 -11.60 -18.67 -73.67
N SER A 67 -10.99 -19.69 -74.28
CA SER A 67 -9.54 -19.85 -74.30
C SER A 67 -8.83 -18.61 -74.86
N GLY A 68 -7.82 -18.10 -74.12
CA GLY A 68 -7.07 -16.90 -74.48
C GLY A 68 -7.77 -15.57 -74.20
N LYS A 69 -8.94 -15.57 -73.54
CA LYS A 69 -9.73 -14.36 -73.22
C LYS A 69 -9.75 -14.01 -71.74
N ILE A 70 -8.77 -14.49 -70.98
CA ILE A 70 -8.66 -14.32 -69.53
C ILE A 70 -8.83 -12.86 -69.12
N GLY A 71 -9.67 -12.59 -68.13
CA GLY A 71 -9.92 -11.26 -67.56
C GLY A 71 -10.83 -10.36 -68.40
N GLN A 72 -11.18 -10.76 -69.63
CA GLN A 72 -12.10 -10.01 -70.48
C GLN A 72 -13.55 -10.18 -70.02
N ILE A 73 -14.39 -9.20 -70.35
CA ILE A 73 -15.84 -9.31 -70.21
C ILE A 73 -16.36 -10.10 -71.40
N ALA A 74 -16.94 -11.26 -71.15
CA ALA A 74 -17.62 -12.09 -72.14
C ALA A 74 -19.13 -11.82 -72.08
N GLY A 75 -19.72 -11.35 -73.16
CA GLY A 75 -21.18 -11.20 -73.30
C GLY A 75 -21.73 -12.15 -74.36
N TRP A 76 -22.81 -12.87 -74.06
CA TRP A 76 -23.50 -13.72 -75.04
C TRP A 76 -24.51 -12.88 -75.81
N GLN A 77 -24.24 -12.65 -77.10
CA GLN A 77 -25.09 -11.86 -77.99
C GLN A 77 -25.17 -12.44 -79.39
N ASP A 78 -26.35 -12.39 -80.02
CA ASP A 78 -26.65 -12.92 -81.36
C ASP A 78 -26.15 -14.36 -81.58
N GLY A 79 -26.22 -15.18 -80.52
CA GLY A 79 -25.76 -16.58 -80.56
C GLY A 79 -24.24 -16.77 -80.58
N ALA A 80 -23.46 -15.74 -80.23
CA ALA A 80 -22.00 -15.80 -80.11
C ALA A 80 -21.46 -15.07 -78.87
N TRP A 81 -20.21 -15.35 -78.49
CA TRP A 81 -19.51 -14.62 -77.42
C TRP A 81 -18.80 -13.38 -77.98
N ALA A 82 -19.15 -12.21 -77.47
CA ALA A 82 -18.39 -10.98 -77.64
C ALA A 82 -17.46 -10.76 -76.44
N PHE A 83 -16.21 -10.34 -76.69
CA PHE A 83 -15.21 -10.15 -75.64
C PHE A 83 -14.67 -8.73 -75.62
N HIS A 84 -14.62 -8.12 -74.43
CA HIS A 84 -14.14 -6.76 -74.24
C HIS A 84 -13.07 -6.70 -73.15
N ASN A 85 -11.97 -5.99 -73.44
CA ASN A 85 -10.88 -5.83 -72.48
C ASN A 85 -11.19 -4.70 -71.50
N PRO A 86 -11.28 -4.95 -70.18
CA PRO A 86 -11.49 -3.89 -69.21
C PRO A 86 -10.29 -2.95 -69.11
N VAL A 87 -10.55 -1.69 -68.77
CA VAL A 87 -9.52 -0.68 -68.46
C VAL A 87 -9.62 -0.23 -67.00
N ARG A 88 -8.55 0.38 -66.48
CA ARG A 88 -8.52 0.90 -65.09
C ARG A 88 -9.72 1.80 -64.81
N GLY A 89 -10.39 1.57 -63.69
CA GLY A 89 -11.53 2.36 -63.21
C GLY A 89 -12.91 1.84 -63.61
N TRP A 90 -12.99 0.79 -64.44
CA TRP A 90 -14.27 0.14 -64.73
C TRP A 90 -14.87 -0.48 -63.48
N LEU A 91 -16.19 -0.41 -63.34
CA LEU A 91 -16.95 -1.03 -62.26
C LEU A 91 -17.81 -2.17 -62.82
N ALA A 92 -17.90 -3.28 -62.08
CA ALA A 92 -18.78 -4.40 -62.41
C ALA A 92 -19.49 -4.89 -61.15
N TRP A 93 -20.82 -5.06 -61.22
CA TRP A 93 -21.56 -5.85 -60.24
C TRP A 93 -21.40 -7.33 -60.57
N VAL A 94 -20.96 -8.15 -59.62
CA VAL A 94 -20.87 -9.61 -59.78
C VAL A 94 -22.01 -10.23 -58.97
N ALA A 95 -22.96 -10.85 -59.67
CA ALA A 95 -24.26 -11.21 -59.12
C ALA A 95 -24.20 -12.38 -58.13
N ASP A 96 -23.35 -13.38 -58.38
CA ASP A 96 -23.14 -14.54 -57.49
C ASP A 96 -22.51 -14.13 -56.14
N GLU A 97 -21.62 -13.15 -56.14
CA GLU A 97 -20.93 -12.63 -54.95
C GLU A 97 -21.69 -11.50 -54.24
N GLN A 98 -22.65 -10.87 -54.92
CA GLN A 98 -23.33 -9.64 -54.49
C GLN A 98 -22.35 -8.49 -54.18
N ARG A 99 -21.36 -8.27 -55.06
CA ARG A 99 -20.28 -7.28 -54.86
C ARG A 99 -20.06 -6.37 -56.06
N ILE A 100 -19.58 -5.16 -55.80
CA ILE A 100 -19.04 -4.25 -56.82
C ILE A 100 -17.51 -4.40 -56.85
N LEU A 101 -16.98 -4.74 -58.01
CA LEU A 101 -15.56 -4.76 -58.28
C LEU A 101 -15.14 -3.54 -59.10
N ALA A 102 -13.92 -3.07 -58.88
CA ALA A 102 -13.23 -2.11 -59.73
C ALA A 102 -12.06 -2.78 -60.44
N HIS A 103 -11.85 -2.49 -61.73
CA HIS A 103 -10.65 -2.93 -62.43
C HIS A 103 -9.48 -1.98 -62.11
N ASP A 104 -8.39 -2.47 -61.51
CA ASP A 104 -7.24 -1.64 -61.11
C ASP A 104 -6.23 -1.37 -62.24
N GLY A 105 -6.52 -1.88 -63.44
CA GLY A 105 -5.65 -1.86 -64.62
C GLY A 105 -4.93 -3.18 -64.87
N THR A 106 -4.96 -4.11 -63.90
CA THR A 106 -4.38 -5.46 -64.00
C THR A 106 -5.38 -6.56 -63.67
N ALA A 107 -6.27 -6.33 -62.69
CA ALA A 107 -7.28 -7.29 -62.26
C ALA A 107 -8.54 -6.59 -61.72
N TRP A 108 -9.61 -7.37 -61.55
CA TRP A 108 -10.82 -6.96 -60.85
C TRP A 108 -10.65 -7.12 -59.33
N VAL A 109 -10.68 -6.01 -58.59
CA VAL A 109 -10.52 -5.93 -57.14
C VAL A 109 -11.81 -5.45 -56.45
N ASP A 110 -12.05 -5.89 -55.22
CA ASP A 110 -13.23 -5.49 -54.45
C ASP A 110 -13.14 -4.01 -54.04
N THR A 111 -14.20 -3.25 -54.30
CA THR A 111 -14.27 -1.82 -53.97
C THR A 111 -14.35 -1.55 -52.47
N VAL A 112 -14.87 -2.49 -51.67
CA VAL A 112 -14.88 -2.42 -50.19
C VAL A 112 -13.51 -2.75 -49.61
N ALA A 113 -12.70 -3.55 -50.31
CA ALA A 113 -11.33 -3.87 -49.89
C ALA A 113 -10.35 -2.68 -50.00
N LEU A 114 -10.72 -1.59 -50.68
CA LEU A 114 -9.93 -0.36 -50.74
C LEU A 114 -10.01 0.49 -49.46
N GLY A 115 -10.80 0.10 -48.44
CA GLY A 115 -11.20 1.01 -47.35
C GLY A 115 -10.89 0.62 -45.91
N ILE A 116 -10.21 -0.50 -45.60
CA ILE A 116 -10.13 -0.95 -44.19
C ILE A 116 -8.80 -1.55 -43.72
N ASN A 117 -7.81 -1.77 -44.60
CA ASN A 117 -6.50 -2.24 -44.14
C ASN A 117 -5.33 -1.76 -45.04
N PRO A 118 -4.55 -0.74 -44.61
CA PRO A 118 -4.78 0.07 -43.41
C PRO A 118 -5.90 1.09 -43.63
N ALA A 119 -6.83 1.20 -42.68
CA ALA A 119 -7.66 2.39 -42.58
C ALA A 119 -6.82 3.54 -42.01
N ALA A 120 -6.82 4.71 -42.66
CA ALA A 120 -6.08 5.87 -42.15
C ALA A 120 -6.68 6.42 -40.85
N MET A 121 -8.02 6.50 -40.78
CA MET A 121 -8.80 6.98 -39.63
C MET A 121 -10.17 6.31 -39.64
N VAL A 122 -10.70 5.96 -38.45
CA VAL A 122 -12.03 5.35 -38.25
C VAL A 122 -12.76 6.09 -37.14
N GLY A 123 -13.90 6.71 -37.49
CA GLY A 123 -14.77 7.42 -36.54
C GLY A 123 -16.14 6.76 -36.42
N ILE A 124 -16.59 6.49 -35.19
CA ILE A 124 -17.93 5.98 -34.88
C ILE A 124 -18.69 7.05 -34.11
N ASN A 125 -19.74 7.64 -34.73
CA ASN A 125 -20.52 8.77 -34.21
C ASN A 125 -19.70 10.03 -33.85
N THR A 126 -18.47 10.12 -34.35
CA THR A 126 -17.55 11.25 -34.19
C THR A 126 -16.51 11.22 -35.31
N THR A 127 -15.79 12.32 -35.52
CA THR A 127 -14.70 12.40 -36.49
C THR A 127 -13.40 11.99 -35.82
N ALA A 128 -12.69 11.02 -36.39
CA ALA A 128 -11.32 10.67 -35.99
C ALA A 128 -10.33 11.73 -36.50
N ASP A 129 -9.21 11.88 -35.80
CA ASP A 129 -8.17 12.86 -36.11
C ASP A 129 -6.79 12.19 -36.15
N THR A 130 -5.73 12.97 -36.40
CA THR A 130 -4.36 12.44 -36.55
C THR A 130 -3.77 11.89 -35.25
N THR A 131 -4.32 12.29 -34.10
CA THR A 131 -3.98 11.80 -32.75
C THR A 131 -4.88 10.61 -32.38
N ASN A 132 -6.20 10.79 -32.47
CA ASN A 132 -7.20 9.77 -32.20
C ASN A 132 -7.67 9.13 -33.52
N ARG A 133 -6.81 8.30 -34.12
CA ARG A 133 -7.11 7.66 -35.42
C ARG A 133 -8.26 6.65 -35.35
N LEU A 134 -8.54 6.13 -34.15
CA LEU A 134 -9.79 5.43 -33.84
C LEU A 134 -10.53 6.24 -32.78
N SER A 135 -11.64 6.87 -33.17
CA SER A 135 -12.48 7.67 -32.26
C SER A 135 -13.88 7.09 -32.18
N VAL A 136 -14.34 6.80 -30.96
CA VAL A 136 -15.66 6.20 -30.71
C VAL A 136 -16.45 7.05 -29.73
N LYS A 137 -17.60 7.56 -30.17
CA LYS A 137 -18.56 8.30 -29.34
C LYS A 137 -19.85 7.50 -29.20
N SER A 138 -19.84 6.51 -28.31
CA SER A 138 -20.94 5.57 -28.09
C SER A 138 -21.26 5.41 -26.60
N GLN A 139 -22.36 4.70 -26.29
CA GLN A 139 -22.69 4.32 -24.91
C GLN A 139 -21.78 3.20 -24.38
N ALA A 140 -21.25 2.34 -25.25
CA ALA A 140 -20.37 1.22 -24.91
C ALA A 140 -19.46 0.83 -26.09
N VAL A 141 -18.34 0.18 -25.77
CA VAL A 141 -17.44 -0.49 -26.73
C VAL A 141 -17.26 -1.94 -26.26
N LEU A 142 -17.70 -2.91 -27.07
CA LEU A 142 -17.55 -4.32 -26.78
C LEU A 142 -16.38 -4.89 -27.57
N PHE A 143 -15.43 -5.47 -26.84
CA PHE A 143 -14.42 -6.37 -27.40
C PHE A 143 -14.81 -7.78 -26.96
N ASP A 144 -15.13 -8.65 -27.92
CA ASP A 144 -15.57 -10.04 -27.65
C ASP A 144 -14.62 -11.05 -28.32
N ASN A 145 -14.55 -12.27 -27.77
CA ASN A 145 -13.62 -13.31 -28.22
C ASN A 145 -14.33 -14.42 -29.00
N LEU A 146 -13.60 -15.08 -29.91
CA LEU A 146 -14.11 -16.19 -30.72
C LEU A 146 -13.84 -17.57 -30.07
N GLY A 147 -13.43 -17.59 -28.79
CA GLY A 147 -12.82 -18.73 -28.10
C GLY A 147 -11.29 -18.59 -27.96
N ALA A 148 -10.70 -19.31 -26.99
CA ALA A 148 -9.25 -19.33 -26.70
C ALA A 148 -8.60 -17.98 -26.30
N GLY A 149 -9.40 -16.96 -25.95
CA GLY A 149 -8.96 -15.73 -25.27
C GLY A 149 -8.97 -14.47 -26.15
N GLN A 150 -8.79 -13.31 -25.51
CA GLN A 150 -8.68 -11.99 -26.14
C GLN A 150 -7.62 -11.16 -25.42
N GLN A 151 -6.87 -10.35 -26.18
CA GLN A 151 -5.85 -9.47 -25.66
C GLN A 151 -5.98 -8.08 -26.28
N VAL A 152 -5.95 -7.05 -25.44
CA VAL A 152 -5.72 -5.68 -25.87
C VAL A 152 -4.25 -5.36 -25.60
N LYS A 153 -3.48 -5.13 -26.67
CA LYS A 153 -2.05 -4.83 -26.58
C LYS A 153 -1.86 -3.33 -26.72
N ILE A 154 -1.38 -2.68 -25.65
CA ILE A 154 -1.02 -1.27 -25.62
C ILE A 154 0.50 -1.20 -25.52
N ASN A 155 1.15 -0.70 -26.57
CA ASN A 155 2.60 -0.62 -26.65
C ASN A 155 3.05 0.84 -26.63
N LYS A 156 4.15 1.12 -25.94
CA LYS A 156 4.82 2.43 -25.95
C LYS A 156 6.14 2.37 -26.72
N ALA A 157 6.60 3.50 -27.28
CA ALA A 157 7.79 3.53 -28.14
C ALA A 157 9.09 3.67 -27.33
N ALA A 158 9.05 4.45 -26.25
CA ALA A 158 10.15 4.63 -25.32
C ALA A 158 9.71 4.33 -23.87
N ALA A 159 10.69 4.12 -22.97
CA ALA A 159 10.40 3.84 -21.57
C ALA A 159 9.64 4.99 -20.88
N GLY A 160 9.90 6.25 -21.25
CA GLY A 160 9.24 7.43 -20.68
C GLY A 160 7.85 7.75 -21.24
N ASP A 161 7.39 7.00 -22.24
CA ASP A 161 6.07 7.21 -22.85
C ASP A 161 4.96 6.54 -22.02
N ASN A 162 3.70 6.87 -22.33
CA ASN A 162 2.54 6.24 -21.71
C ASN A 162 1.98 5.08 -22.55
N ALA A 163 1.74 3.94 -21.91
CA ALA A 163 0.89 2.86 -22.40
C ALA A 163 -0.16 2.56 -21.32
N SER A 164 -1.28 3.28 -21.37
CA SER A 164 -2.25 3.37 -20.28
C SER A 164 -3.70 3.53 -20.78
N LEU A 165 -4.64 3.37 -19.86
CA LEU A 165 -6.04 3.74 -20.04
C LEU A 165 -6.35 4.97 -19.18
N LEU A 166 -6.71 6.08 -19.83
CA LEU A 166 -7.06 7.36 -19.22
C LEU A 166 -8.58 7.55 -19.15
N PHE A 167 -9.09 7.77 -17.95
CA PHE A 167 -10.50 8.04 -17.66
C PHE A 167 -10.71 9.54 -17.49
N GLN A 168 -11.73 10.10 -18.14
CA GLN A 168 -11.93 11.54 -18.23
C GLN A 168 -13.38 11.96 -17.94
N THR A 169 -13.55 13.23 -17.51
CA THR A 169 -14.83 13.93 -17.52
C THR A 169 -14.64 15.27 -18.24
N GLY A 170 -15.43 15.53 -19.28
CA GLY A 170 -15.31 16.77 -20.05
C GLY A 170 -13.90 16.99 -20.64
N TYR A 171 -13.25 15.92 -21.14
CA TYR A 171 -11.87 15.93 -21.65
C TYR A 171 -10.77 16.26 -20.62
N SER A 172 -11.09 16.23 -19.33
CA SER A 172 -10.13 16.41 -18.24
C SER A 172 -9.89 15.06 -17.53
N GLY A 173 -8.61 14.69 -17.34
CA GLY A 173 -8.19 13.42 -16.74
C GLY A 173 -8.63 13.27 -15.28
N ARG A 174 -9.07 12.07 -14.89
CA ARG A 174 -9.53 11.77 -13.52
C ARG A 174 -8.84 10.55 -12.91
N ALA A 175 -8.59 9.54 -13.72
CA ALA A 175 -7.84 8.36 -13.33
C ALA A 175 -7.07 7.81 -14.52
N GLU A 176 -5.91 7.21 -14.29
CA GLU A 176 -5.10 6.58 -15.32
C GLU A 176 -4.43 5.34 -14.75
N PHE A 177 -4.42 4.24 -15.50
CA PHE A 177 -3.65 3.06 -15.13
C PHE A 177 -2.90 2.44 -16.31
N GLY A 178 -1.73 1.88 -16.03
CA GLY A 178 -0.82 1.29 -17.03
C GLY A 178 0.62 1.69 -16.82
N LEU A 179 1.44 1.61 -17.87
CA LEU A 179 2.83 2.05 -17.86
C LEU A 179 2.84 3.56 -18.14
N ALA A 180 2.82 4.39 -17.09
CA ALA A 180 2.56 5.82 -17.20
C ALA A 180 3.80 6.65 -16.82
N GLY A 181 4.70 6.86 -17.77
CA GLY A 181 5.90 7.69 -17.63
C GLY A 181 7.18 6.90 -17.32
N ASP A 182 7.06 5.60 -17.03
CA ASP A 182 8.17 4.65 -16.91
C ASP A 182 7.64 3.20 -17.11
N ASP A 183 8.49 2.20 -16.86
CA ASP A 183 8.21 0.76 -17.03
C ASP A 183 7.56 0.06 -15.82
N ASP A 184 7.35 0.76 -14.70
CA ASP A 184 6.54 0.29 -13.59
C ASP A 184 5.05 0.39 -13.96
N TRP A 185 4.20 -0.37 -13.24
CA TRP A 185 2.75 -0.25 -13.41
C TRP A 185 2.19 0.76 -12.41
N HIS A 186 1.40 1.71 -12.89
CA HIS A 186 0.86 2.81 -12.09
C HIS A 186 -0.66 2.79 -12.06
N LEU A 187 -1.22 3.36 -10.99
CA LEU A 187 -2.60 3.78 -10.87
C LEU A 187 -2.62 5.18 -10.23
N LYS A 188 -2.97 6.18 -11.05
CA LYS A 188 -2.97 7.59 -10.65
C LYS A 188 -4.40 8.15 -10.69
N VAL A 189 -4.69 9.10 -9.81
CA VAL A 189 -5.94 9.86 -9.80
C VAL A 189 -5.67 11.36 -9.82
N SER A 190 -6.59 12.13 -10.38
CA SER A 190 -6.48 13.58 -10.51
C SER A 190 -7.81 14.28 -10.22
N PRO A 191 -7.83 15.35 -9.40
CA PRO A 191 -9.02 16.16 -9.22
C PRO A 191 -9.35 17.04 -10.43
N ASP A 192 -8.36 17.42 -11.25
CA ASP A 192 -8.48 18.49 -12.26
C ASP A 192 -7.86 18.15 -13.64
N GLY A 193 -7.24 16.98 -13.77
CA GLY A 193 -6.52 16.53 -14.97
C GLY A 193 -5.09 17.06 -15.10
N GLY A 194 -4.64 17.94 -14.21
CA GLY A 194 -3.29 18.49 -14.18
C GLY A 194 -2.47 17.99 -13.00
N ALA A 195 -3.03 18.02 -11.79
CA ALA A 195 -2.40 17.50 -10.58
C ALA A 195 -2.70 16.01 -10.43
N TRP A 196 -1.66 15.17 -10.38
CA TRP A 196 -1.81 13.72 -10.28
C TRP A 196 -1.27 13.19 -8.96
N THR A 197 -2.04 12.30 -8.33
CA THR A 197 -1.68 11.55 -7.13
C THR A 197 -1.49 10.09 -7.48
N GLU A 198 -0.31 9.54 -7.17
CA GLU A 198 -0.02 8.11 -7.33
C GLU A 198 -0.67 7.30 -6.21
N ALA A 199 -1.67 6.50 -6.56
CA ALA A 199 -2.40 5.66 -5.60
C ALA A 199 -1.72 4.31 -5.39
N LEU A 200 -1.17 3.72 -6.46
CA LEU A 200 -0.51 2.41 -6.42
C LEU A 200 0.54 2.32 -7.52
N GLN A 201 1.74 1.87 -7.16
CA GLN A 201 2.81 1.55 -8.10
C GLN A 201 3.26 0.09 -7.89
N VAL A 202 3.43 -0.67 -8.97
CA VAL A 202 4.02 -2.01 -8.92
C VAL A 202 5.38 -1.96 -9.59
N SER A 203 6.43 -2.24 -8.81
CA SER A 203 7.80 -2.25 -9.34
C SER A 203 7.97 -3.36 -10.36
N ARG A 204 8.48 -2.99 -11.54
CA ARG A 204 8.84 -3.93 -12.60
C ARG A 204 9.95 -4.90 -12.20
N SER A 205 10.82 -4.50 -11.26
CA SER A 205 12.02 -5.27 -10.92
C SER A 205 11.75 -6.45 -9.99
N ASP A 206 10.78 -6.32 -9.09
CA ASP A 206 10.54 -7.32 -8.04
C ASP A 206 9.05 -7.57 -7.73
N GLY A 207 8.13 -6.91 -8.45
CA GLY A 207 6.69 -7.07 -8.27
C GLY A 207 6.15 -6.46 -6.98
N ARG A 208 6.94 -5.66 -6.24
CA ARG A 208 6.47 -5.03 -5.01
C ARG A 208 5.41 -3.98 -5.30
N VAL A 209 4.34 -4.02 -4.50
CA VAL A 209 3.28 -3.02 -4.51
C VAL A 209 3.65 -1.90 -3.54
N LEU A 210 3.82 -0.70 -4.06
CA LEU A 210 4.06 0.54 -3.34
C LEU A 210 2.75 1.34 -3.27
N LEU A 211 2.47 1.92 -2.11
CA LEU A 211 1.36 2.85 -1.87
C LEU A 211 1.97 4.22 -1.50
N PRO A 212 2.47 4.99 -2.48
CA PRO A 212 3.32 6.15 -2.22
C PRO A 212 2.56 7.39 -1.73
N ALA A 213 1.25 7.47 -1.96
CA ALA A 213 0.43 8.45 -1.28
C ALA A 213 0.41 8.11 0.22
N ALA A 214 1.18 8.86 1.02
CA ALA A 214 0.94 8.98 2.45
C ALA A 214 -0.46 9.58 2.62
N LEU A 215 -1.49 8.74 2.62
CA LEU A 215 -2.85 9.15 2.91
C LEU A 215 -2.79 9.78 4.31
N PRO A 216 -3.04 11.09 4.48
CA PRO A 216 -3.22 11.65 5.79
C PRO A 216 -4.49 10.98 6.34
N LEU A 217 -4.32 9.98 7.20
CA LEU A 217 -5.40 9.16 7.77
C LEU A 217 -6.20 9.94 8.83
N THR A 218 -6.40 11.23 8.63
CA THR A 218 -7.14 12.12 9.53
C THR A 218 -8.63 12.14 9.26
N ASP A 219 -9.10 11.53 8.16
CA ASP A 219 -10.51 11.51 7.79
C ASP A 219 -11.22 10.27 8.36
N GLN A 220 -12.26 10.51 9.18
CA GLN A 220 -13.01 9.47 9.90
C GLN A 220 -13.81 8.54 8.96
N ASN A 221 -13.94 8.87 7.67
CA ASN A 221 -14.74 8.10 6.71
C ASN A 221 -14.00 6.96 6.00
N GLN A 222 -12.71 6.72 6.27
CA GLN A 222 -12.01 5.55 5.74
C GLN A 222 -11.85 4.46 6.80
N ALA A 223 -12.94 3.71 7.02
CA ALA A 223 -12.92 2.44 7.73
C ALA A 223 -12.31 1.30 6.88
N VAL A 224 -11.15 1.54 6.25
CA VAL A 224 -10.23 0.43 5.99
C VAL A 224 -9.53 0.23 7.32
N ALA A 225 -9.97 -0.79 8.06
CA ALA A 225 -9.39 -1.21 9.33
C ALA A 225 -7.92 -0.86 9.40
N ARG A 226 -7.49 -0.12 10.45
CA ARG A 226 -6.09 0.00 10.86
C ARG A 226 -5.40 -1.28 10.42
N ARG A 227 -4.63 -1.24 9.33
CA ARG A 227 -3.90 -2.43 8.91
C ARG A 227 -3.05 -2.70 10.14
N HIS A 228 -3.31 -3.82 10.81
CA HIS A 228 -2.57 -4.29 11.97
C HIS A 228 -1.15 -4.69 11.54
N VAL A 229 -0.51 -3.88 10.71
CA VAL A 229 0.90 -3.96 10.37
C VAL A 229 1.52 -2.95 11.32
N ARG A 230 1.96 -3.46 12.47
CA ARG A 230 2.88 -2.71 13.32
C ARG A 230 4.11 -2.40 12.47
N GLU A 231 4.64 -1.18 12.59
CA GLU A 231 5.96 -0.88 12.02
C GLU A 231 6.96 -1.87 12.61
N LEU A 232 7.59 -2.68 11.76
CA LEU A 232 8.68 -3.55 12.15
C LEU A 232 9.95 -2.69 12.21
N LEU A 233 10.54 -2.54 13.39
CA LEU A 233 11.76 -1.76 13.53
C LEU A 233 12.93 -2.43 12.80
N ALA A 234 13.74 -1.60 12.14
CA ALA A 234 15.01 -2.00 11.52
C ALA A 234 16.24 -1.42 12.25
N ALA A 235 16.01 -0.60 13.28
CA ALA A 235 17.02 0.02 14.13
C ALA A 235 16.37 0.51 15.44
N ASP A 236 17.19 0.86 16.43
CA ASP A 236 16.73 1.48 17.68
C ASP A 236 15.91 2.76 17.41
N ARG A 237 14.91 3.02 18.25
CA ARG A 237 14.00 4.17 18.12
C ARG A 237 13.98 4.98 19.41
N SER A 238 14.01 6.30 19.27
CA SER A 238 13.79 7.22 20.39
C SER A 238 12.52 8.03 20.17
N TYR A 239 11.71 8.16 21.21
CA TYR A 239 10.64 9.13 21.32
C TYR A 239 11.01 10.18 22.37
N PHE A 240 10.86 11.45 22.05
CA PHE A 240 11.19 12.58 22.92
C PHE A 240 9.95 13.11 23.62
N ILE A 241 10.07 13.35 24.92
CA ILE A 241 9.01 13.82 25.80
C ILE A 241 9.48 15.12 26.44
N ARG A 242 8.68 16.18 26.30
CA ARG A 242 9.00 17.52 26.82
C ARG A 242 7.76 18.18 27.41
N THR A 243 7.93 18.98 28.45
CA THR A 243 6.85 19.75 29.09
C THR A 243 6.27 20.84 28.19
N ASP A 244 6.99 21.26 27.15
CA ASP A 244 6.56 22.19 26.10
C ASP A 244 6.20 21.48 24.77
N GLY A 245 6.05 20.16 24.79
CA GLY A 245 5.63 19.34 23.65
C GLY A 245 4.12 19.28 23.46
N SER A 246 3.66 18.39 22.57
CA SER A 246 2.24 18.11 22.33
C SER A 246 2.02 16.63 22.02
N ASP A 247 0.98 16.03 22.61
CA ASP A 247 0.62 14.62 22.31
C ASP A 247 0.02 14.44 20.90
N ALA A 248 -0.19 15.53 20.16
CA ALA A 248 -0.50 15.51 18.73
C ALA A 248 0.76 15.40 17.84
N ASN A 249 1.97 15.57 18.38
CA ASN A 249 3.21 15.41 17.64
C ASN A 249 3.53 13.93 17.38
N ASN A 250 4.62 13.62 16.69
CA ASN A 250 5.06 12.25 16.42
C ASN A 250 6.14 11.73 17.40
N GLY A 251 6.68 12.58 18.25
CA GLY A 251 7.70 12.26 19.24
C GLY A 251 9.10 12.01 18.67
N LEU A 252 9.33 12.12 17.36
CA LEU A 252 10.58 11.67 16.74
C LEU A 252 11.70 12.72 16.74
N THR A 253 11.40 13.96 17.12
CA THR A 253 12.37 15.06 17.15
C THR A 253 12.34 15.76 18.50
N ASN A 254 13.52 16.03 19.08
CA ASN A 254 13.67 16.71 20.37
C ASN A 254 13.48 18.23 20.26
N THR A 255 12.27 18.67 19.92
CA THR A 255 11.84 20.08 19.89
C THR A 255 10.41 20.18 20.40
N SER A 256 9.93 21.37 20.77
CA SER A 256 8.53 21.56 21.17
C SER A 256 7.53 21.16 20.07
N GLY A 257 7.87 21.42 18.80
CA GLY A 257 7.05 21.01 17.65
C GLY A 257 7.16 19.53 17.26
N GLY A 258 8.08 18.77 17.87
CA GLY A 258 8.34 17.37 17.52
C GLY A 258 8.11 16.37 18.66
N ALA A 259 8.27 16.78 19.92
CA ALA A 259 8.19 15.91 21.09
C ALA A 259 6.76 15.70 21.58
N PHE A 260 6.47 14.56 22.18
CA PHE A 260 5.25 14.34 22.95
C PHE A 260 5.24 15.18 24.23
N LEU A 261 4.05 15.44 24.77
CA LEU A 261 3.88 16.14 26.04
C LEU A 261 4.00 15.16 27.21
N THR A 262 3.45 13.95 27.07
CA THR A 262 3.35 12.99 28.16
C THR A 262 4.20 11.73 27.94
N ILE A 263 4.70 11.17 29.06
CA ILE A 263 5.44 9.90 29.05
C ILE A 263 4.54 8.75 28.58
N GLN A 264 3.27 8.74 29.03
CA GLN A 264 2.31 7.73 28.60
C GLN A 264 2.10 7.75 27.08
N LYS A 265 1.98 8.94 26.45
CA LYS A 265 1.85 9.02 25.00
C LYS A 265 3.06 8.42 24.26
N GLY A 266 4.28 8.64 24.78
CA GLY A 266 5.49 8.02 24.26
C GLY A 266 5.45 6.49 24.33
N LEU A 267 4.99 5.94 25.47
CA LEU A 267 4.80 4.50 25.65
C LEU A 267 3.71 3.93 24.72
N ASP A 268 2.59 4.64 24.56
CA ASP A 268 1.50 4.23 23.66
C ASP A 268 1.96 4.22 22.19
N ALA A 269 2.80 5.20 21.80
CA ALA A 269 3.42 5.21 20.48
C ALA A 269 4.38 4.02 20.31
N ALA A 270 5.21 3.73 21.31
CA ALA A 270 6.09 2.57 21.31
C ALA A 270 5.31 1.25 21.19
N ALA A 271 4.18 1.10 21.89
CA ALA A 271 3.35 -0.10 21.88
C ALA A 271 2.69 -0.37 20.50
N SER A 272 2.67 0.62 19.61
CA SER A 272 2.19 0.44 18.23
C SER A 272 3.22 -0.23 17.30
N LEU A 273 4.47 -0.40 17.77
CA LEU A 273 5.59 -0.97 17.02
C LEU A 273 5.71 -2.49 17.24
N ASP A 274 6.35 -3.17 16.29
CA ASP A 274 7.07 -4.43 16.55
C ASP A 274 8.55 -4.09 16.69
N MET A 275 9.07 -4.27 17.90
CA MET A 275 10.44 -3.87 18.23
C MET A 275 11.48 -4.72 17.49
N ALA A 276 11.14 -5.90 16.96
CA ALA A 276 12.07 -6.78 16.25
C ALA A 276 13.42 -7.04 16.97
N GLY A 277 13.42 -6.99 18.30
CA GLY A 277 14.60 -7.09 19.15
C GLY A 277 15.40 -5.80 19.36
N PHE A 278 15.06 -4.70 18.70
CA PHE A 278 15.67 -3.38 18.88
C PHE A 278 15.21 -2.68 20.16
N THR A 279 15.96 -1.65 20.56
CA THR A 279 15.67 -0.84 21.75
C THR A 279 14.75 0.32 21.38
N VAL A 280 13.71 0.54 22.18
CA VAL A 280 12.87 1.74 22.13
C VAL A 280 13.10 2.57 23.39
N THR A 281 13.55 3.82 23.21
CA THR A 281 13.83 4.76 24.30
C THR A 281 12.80 5.87 24.33
N ILE A 282 12.11 6.00 25.47
CA ILE A 282 11.27 7.12 25.86
C ILE A 282 12.19 8.12 26.56
N GLN A 283 12.75 9.06 25.80
CA GLN A 283 13.70 10.06 26.27
C GLN A 283 12.94 11.28 26.82
N VAL A 284 13.02 11.46 28.13
CA VAL A 284 12.30 12.48 28.89
C VAL A 284 13.24 13.65 29.16
N ALA A 285 12.80 14.86 28.82
CA ALA A 285 13.53 16.09 29.10
C ALA A 285 13.32 16.56 30.55
N ASP A 286 14.14 17.52 30.98
CA ASP A 286 14.00 18.18 32.28
C ASP A 286 12.60 18.80 32.43
N GLY A 287 11.97 18.57 33.57
CA GLY A 287 10.61 18.99 33.84
C GLY A 287 9.90 18.13 34.87
N THR A 288 8.68 18.54 35.21
CA THR A 288 7.80 17.80 36.12
C THR A 288 6.64 17.21 35.33
N TYR A 289 6.46 15.89 35.44
CA TYR A 289 5.44 15.10 34.76
C TYR A 289 4.48 14.53 35.79
N THR A 290 3.20 14.89 35.68
CA THR A 290 2.18 14.58 36.69
C THR A 290 1.24 13.43 36.32
N GLY A 291 1.38 12.88 35.11
CA GLY A 291 0.61 11.73 34.65
C GLY A 291 1.13 10.44 35.28
N ALA A 292 0.19 9.54 35.63
CA ALA A 292 0.54 8.17 35.98
C ALA A 292 1.06 7.42 34.74
N ILE A 293 2.07 6.58 34.92
CA ILE A 293 2.73 5.85 33.84
C ILE A 293 2.45 4.36 34.01
N ALA A 294 1.80 3.76 33.02
CA ALA A 294 1.57 2.33 32.93
C ALA A 294 2.39 1.75 31.78
N VAL A 295 3.32 0.86 32.09
CA VAL A 295 4.16 0.19 31.09
C VAL A 295 3.27 -0.72 30.23
N PRO A 296 3.29 -0.59 28.90
CA PRO A 296 2.52 -1.44 28.01
C PRO A 296 3.23 -2.77 27.76
N ALA A 297 2.47 -3.78 27.31
CA ALA A 297 3.04 -4.99 26.73
C ALA A 297 3.57 -4.66 25.32
N MET A 298 4.85 -4.96 25.09
CA MET A 298 5.52 -4.67 23.84
C MET A 298 5.65 -5.91 22.97
N THR A 299 5.56 -5.74 21.65
CA THR A 299 5.80 -6.82 20.69
C THR A 299 7.23 -6.77 20.19
N GLY A 300 7.87 -7.94 20.07
CA GLY A 300 9.27 -8.05 19.62
C GLY A 300 10.30 -7.59 20.65
N GLN A 301 9.91 -7.36 21.91
CA GLN A 301 10.83 -6.92 22.97
C GLN A 301 11.83 -8.03 23.33
N ALA A 302 13.14 -7.79 23.12
CA ALA A 302 14.18 -8.79 23.40
C ALA A 302 14.39 -9.07 24.91
N GLY A 303 14.00 -8.14 25.78
CA GLY A 303 14.10 -8.30 27.23
C GLY A 303 13.75 -7.02 28.00
N PRO A 304 13.81 -7.05 29.34
CA PRO A 304 13.36 -5.93 30.19
C PRO A 304 14.08 -4.60 29.94
N SER A 305 15.30 -4.61 29.39
CA SER A 305 16.05 -3.40 29.06
C SER A 305 15.85 -2.88 27.63
N ALA A 306 15.03 -3.54 26.81
CA ALA A 306 14.78 -3.11 25.43
C ALA A 306 13.73 -1.99 25.33
N LEU A 307 12.80 -1.89 26.29
CA LEU A 307 11.98 -0.69 26.49
C LEU A 307 12.61 0.15 27.60
N VAL A 308 13.04 1.37 27.28
CA VAL A 308 13.76 2.24 28.21
C VAL A 308 12.98 3.54 28.43
N ILE A 309 12.74 3.91 29.68
CA ILE A 309 12.29 5.25 30.06
C ILE A 309 13.50 5.95 30.67
N ALA A 310 14.06 6.92 29.95
CA ALA A 310 15.32 7.58 30.31
C ALA A 310 15.11 9.08 30.52
N GLY A 311 15.54 9.59 31.67
CA GLY A 311 15.62 11.02 31.94
C GLY A 311 17.02 11.59 31.64
N ASN A 312 17.50 12.41 32.56
CA ASN A 312 18.77 13.14 32.47
C ASN A 312 19.85 12.47 33.32
N SER A 313 20.82 11.82 32.66
CA SER A 313 21.84 11.02 33.33
C SER A 313 22.83 11.83 34.16
N GLY A 314 23.04 13.11 33.81
CA GLY A 314 23.88 14.03 34.56
C GLY A 314 23.18 14.61 35.79
N THR A 315 21.89 14.92 35.67
CA THR A 315 21.07 15.51 36.74
C THR A 315 19.69 14.87 36.83
N PRO A 316 19.58 13.63 37.38
CA PRO A 316 18.30 12.91 37.50
C PRO A 316 17.21 13.67 38.26
N ALA A 317 17.60 14.55 39.18
CA ALA A 317 16.67 15.37 39.96
C ALA A 317 15.90 16.41 39.11
N ASN A 318 16.32 16.69 37.88
CA ASN A 318 15.63 17.62 36.99
C ASN A 318 14.48 16.98 36.21
N VAL A 319 14.43 15.65 36.11
CA VAL A 319 13.34 14.91 35.48
C VAL A 319 12.49 14.30 36.58
N ILE A 320 11.35 14.91 36.89
CA ILE A 320 10.53 14.55 38.05
C ILE A 320 9.22 13.93 37.58
N VAL A 321 8.96 12.68 37.97
CA VAL A 321 7.62 12.08 37.91
C VAL A 321 6.94 12.30 39.26
N SER A 322 5.82 13.04 39.28
CA SER A 322 5.15 13.45 40.51
C SER A 322 3.64 13.25 40.44
N THR A 323 3.13 12.18 41.04
CA THR A 323 1.69 11.84 41.03
C THR A 323 1.02 12.12 42.39
N THR A 324 -0.31 12.28 42.39
CA THR A 324 -1.08 12.65 43.61
C THR A 324 -2.01 11.56 44.13
N SER A 325 -2.50 10.65 43.29
CA SER A 325 -3.37 9.55 43.74
C SER A 325 -3.17 8.32 42.85
N ALA A 326 -1.91 8.06 42.51
CA ALA A 326 -1.52 7.04 41.55
C ALA A 326 -0.04 6.66 41.74
N ASN A 327 0.32 5.48 41.26
CA ASN A 327 1.72 5.09 41.16
C ASN A 327 2.43 5.98 40.14
N ALA A 328 3.69 6.33 40.40
CA ALA A 328 4.48 7.09 39.44
C ALA A 328 4.72 6.23 38.19
N ILE A 329 5.22 4.99 38.36
CA ILE A 329 5.33 4.01 37.28
C ILE A 329 4.82 2.64 37.75
N SER A 330 3.92 2.04 36.98
CA SER A 330 3.44 0.67 37.18
C SER A 330 3.82 -0.25 36.02
N ALA A 331 4.23 -1.46 36.34
CA ALA A 331 4.43 -2.56 35.39
C ALA A 331 3.44 -3.68 35.68
N PRO A 332 2.31 -3.75 34.95
CA PRO A 332 1.35 -4.84 35.04
C PRO A 332 1.93 -6.18 34.56
N SER A 333 1.18 -7.26 34.78
CA SER A 333 1.53 -8.61 34.36
C SER A 333 1.91 -8.69 32.88
N GLY A 334 3.05 -9.32 32.60
CA GLY A 334 3.56 -9.52 31.24
C GLY A 334 4.26 -8.30 30.63
N THR A 335 4.47 -7.22 31.40
CA THR A 335 5.16 -6.01 30.93
C THR A 335 6.55 -5.91 31.52
N ALA A 336 7.48 -5.26 30.80
CA ALA A 336 8.82 -5.04 31.32
C ALA A 336 9.47 -3.77 30.74
N CYS A 337 10.19 -3.02 31.57
CA CYS A 337 11.01 -1.89 31.11
C CYS A 337 12.19 -1.60 32.03
N LEU A 338 13.14 -0.82 31.53
CA LEU A 338 14.19 -0.17 32.30
C LEU A 338 13.83 1.30 32.52
N VAL A 339 13.80 1.73 33.77
CA VAL A 339 13.64 3.13 34.15
C VAL A 339 14.96 3.71 34.64
N LYS A 340 15.40 4.83 34.09
CA LYS A 340 16.65 5.43 34.52
C LYS A 340 16.69 6.95 34.50
N ASP A 341 17.63 7.49 35.27
CA ASP A 341 18.04 8.89 35.18
C ASP A 341 16.94 9.91 35.52
N MET A 342 16.10 9.62 36.54
CA MET A 342 14.99 10.50 36.94
C MET A 342 14.67 10.41 38.43
N GLU A 343 13.89 11.36 38.94
CA GLU A 343 13.30 11.37 40.27
C GLU A 343 11.82 10.99 40.27
N MET A 344 11.39 10.21 41.28
CA MET A 344 10.00 9.79 41.46
C MET A 344 9.44 10.30 42.79
N ARG A 345 8.22 10.81 42.76
CA ARG A 345 7.47 11.30 43.92
C ARG A 345 6.01 10.89 43.80
N THR A 346 5.39 10.52 44.92
CA THR A 346 3.94 10.36 45.02
C THR A 346 3.43 11.05 46.29
N SER A 347 2.25 11.64 46.21
CA SER A 347 1.51 12.19 47.36
C SER A 347 0.15 11.51 47.48
N ALA A 348 -0.56 11.68 48.60
CA ALA A 348 -1.85 11.06 48.99
C ALA A 348 -1.97 9.51 48.88
N SER A 349 -1.68 8.90 47.74
CA SER A 349 -1.55 7.46 47.54
C SER A 349 -0.59 7.12 46.40
N GLY A 350 -0.14 5.86 46.34
CA GLY A 350 0.68 5.32 45.27
C GLY A 350 2.15 5.07 45.61
N PHE A 351 2.80 4.30 44.76
CA PHE A 351 4.19 3.86 44.86
C PHE A 351 5.07 4.59 43.83
N GLY A 352 6.37 4.72 44.12
CA GLY A 352 7.33 5.19 43.12
C GLY A 352 7.41 4.23 41.94
N LEU A 353 7.77 2.98 42.22
CA LEU A 353 7.71 1.85 41.30
C LEU A 353 6.73 0.79 41.82
N ASP A 354 5.75 0.39 41.00
CA ASP A 354 4.82 -0.72 41.28
C ASP A 354 5.00 -1.83 40.24
N ALA A 355 5.70 -2.90 40.60
CA ALA A 355 5.80 -4.10 39.80
C ALA A 355 4.66 -5.08 40.19
N ASP A 356 3.57 -5.07 39.43
CA ASP A 356 2.37 -5.90 39.64
C ASP A 356 2.31 -7.01 38.60
N GLY A 357 3.09 -8.07 38.81
CA GLY A 357 3.31 -9.15 37.84
C GLY A 357 4.24 -8.81 36.65
N GLY A 358 4.62 -7.53 36.50
CA GLY A 358 5.62 -7.08 35.51
C GLY A 358 7.04 -7.00 36.08
N THR A 359 8.01 -6.66 35.22
CA THR A 359 9.42 -6.48 35.60
C THR A 359 9.89 -5.05 35.38
N LEU A 360 10.27 -4.36 36.45
CA LEU A 360 10.90 -3.03 36.41
C LEU A 360 12.39 -3.16 36.71
N ARG A 361 13.24 -2.86 35.72
CA ARG A 361 14.65 -2.58 36.01
C ARG A 361 14.81 -1.10 36.30
N PHE A 362 15.71 -0.75 37.20
CA PHE A 362 15.98 0.67 37.47
C PHE A 362 17.46 0.98 37.69
N GLN A 363 17.89 2.16 37.26
CA GLN A 363 19.28 2.61 37.38
C GLN A 363 19.34 4.13 37.52
N ASN A 364 20.20 4.65 38.39
CA ASN A 364 20.37 6.10 38.57
C ASN A 364 19.04 6.83 38.84
N VAL A 365 18.10 6.13 39.48
CA VAL A 365 16.83 6.69 39.92
C VAL A 365 17.02 7.36 41.27
N ARG A 366 16.30 8.46 41.48
CA ARG A 366 16.20 9.14 42.76
C ARG A 366 14.80 8.96 43.33
N PHE A 367 14.70 8.35 44.50
CA PHE A 367 13.42 8.22 45.18
C PHE A 367 13.18 9.42 46.09
N GLY A 368 12.31 10.33 45.63
CA GLY A 368 11.74 11.39 46.45
C GLY A 368 10.58 10.86 47.31
N ALA A 369 9.84 11.76 47.95
CA ALA A 369 8.81 11.34 48.90
C ALA A 369 7.70 10.54 48.20
N CYS A 370 7.30 9.39 48.75
CA CYS A 370 6.24 8.54 48.22
C CYS A 370 5.24 8.18 49.31
N ALA A 371 3.95 8.22 48.97
CA ALA A 371 2.84 8.05 49.91
C ALA A 371 2.78 6.65 50.56
N GLN A 372 3.20 5.58 49.87
CA GLN A 372 3.10 4.21 50.39
C GLN A 372 4.43 3.44 50.43
N ALA A 373 5.13 3.33 49.30
CA ALA A 373 6.50 2.83 49.26
C ALA A 373 7.24 3.40 48.06
N HIS A 374 8.57 3.45 48.14
CA HIS A 374 9.39 3.76 46.96
C HIS A 374 9.28 2.64 45.91
N ILE A 375 9.37 1.37 46.33
CA ILE A 375 9.31 0.20 45.47
C ILE A 375 8.32 -0.80 46.07
N LEU A 376 7.29 -1.16 45.30
CA LEU A 376 6.40 -2.27 45.57
C LEU A 376 6.59 -3.35 44.50
N CYS A 377 6.68 -4.61 44.93
CA CYS A 377 6.61 -5.78 44.08
C CYS A 377 5.52 -6.70 44.61
N ARG A 378 4.57 -7.07 43.75
CA ARG A 378 3.44 -7.94 44.08
C ARG A 378 3.04 -8.82 42.92
N ASN A 379 2.29 -9.89 43.23
CA ASN A 379 1.76 -10.83 42.24
C ASN A 379 2.85 -11.39 41.31
N ASN A 380 3.99 -11.79 41.88
CA ASN A 380 5.21 -12.24 41.18
C ASN A 380 5.90 -11.17 40.32
N GLY A 381 5.59 -9.89 40.50
CA GLY A 381 6.34 -8.79 39.89
C GLY A 381 7.73 -8.63 40.48
N ALA A 382 8.65 -8.07 39.70
CA ALA A 382 10.05 -7.90 40.09
C ALA A 382 10.55 -6.48 39.87
N ALA A 383 11.23 -5.90 40.86
CA ALA A 383 12.02 -4.69 40.73
C ALA A 383 13.50 -5.02 40.89
N ILE A 384 14.31 -4.72 39.87
CA ILE A 384 15.72 -5.11 39.81
C ILE A 384 16.59 -3.87 39.60
N ALA A 385 17.45 -3.56 40.56
CA ALA A 385 18.43 -2.50 40.41
C ALA A 385 19.51 -2.91 39.39
N ALA A 386 19.51 -2.25 38.24
CA ALA A 386 20.52 -2.40 37.19
C ALA A 386 21.78 -1.55 37.44
N GLY A 387 21.71 -0.58 38.36
CA GLY A 387 22.84 0.22 38.80
C GLY A 387 22.57 0.92 40.13
N ASN A 388 23.52 1.77 40.55
CA ASN A 388 23.40 2.55 41.78
C ASN A 388 22.24 3.54 41.69
N TYR A 389 21.67 3.91 42.83
CA TYR A 389 20.52 4.83 42.91
C TYR A 389 20.52 5.60 44.24
N SER A 390 19.61 6.55 44.41
CA SER A 390 19.57 7.41 45.59
C SER A 390 18.17 7.57 46.18
N ILE A 391 18.10 8.00 47.43
CA ILE A 391 16.88 8.29 48.18
C ILE A 391 17.00 9.68 48.79
N SER A 392 16.01 10.52 48.56
CA SER A 392 15.95 11.89 49.08
C SER A 392 14.66 12.24 49.80
N GLY A 393 13.63 11.40 49.71
CA GLY A 393 12.37 11.62 50.39
C GLY A 393 12.00 10.50 51.35
N ALA A 394 11.12 10.83 52.29
CA ALA A 394 10.51 9.88 53.21
C ALA A 394 9.39 9.08 52.51
N SER A 395 9.18 7.85 52.97
CA SER A 395 8.08 6.98 52.55
C SER A 395 7.82 5.95 53.64
N PRO A 396 6.62 5.38 53.80
CA PRO A 396 6.42 4.32 54.80
C PRO A 396 7.39 3.15 54.63
N MET A 397 7.72 2.77 53.39
CA MET A 397 8.73 1.77 53.08
C MET A 397 9.63 2.16 51.90
N HIS A 398 10.89 1.72 51.89
CA HIS A 398 11.69 1.81 50.66
C HIS A 398 11.43 0.60 49.76
N TRP A 399 11.63 -0.60 50.29
CA TRP A 399 11.33 -1.86 49.59
C TRP A 399 10.12 -2.54 50.21
N SER A 400 9.18 -2.94 49.38
CA SER A 400 8.01 -3.72 49.77
C SER A 400 7.85 -4.91 48.82
N ALA A 401 8.14 -6.12 49.29
CA ALA A 401 7.92 -7.36 48.55
C ALA A 401 6.72 -8.12 49.13
N GLN A 402 5.69 -8.35 48.32
CA GLN A 402 4.44 -8.99 48.73
C GLN A 402 3.98 -10.05 47.72
N SER A 403 3.22 -11.07 48.12
CA SER A 403 2.54 -12.00 47.19
C SER A 403 3.42 -12.53 46.03
N GLY A 404 4.56 -13.12 46.34
CA GLY A 404 5.56 -13.62 45.39
C GLY A 404 6.47 -12.56 44.78
N GLY A 405 6.32 -11.28 45.14
CA GLY A 405 7.09 -10.18 44.61
C GLY A 405 8.58 -10.25 44.98
N ILE A 406 9.42 -9.77 44.07
CA ILE A 406 10.88 -9.84 44.18
C ILE A 406 11.48 -8.43 44.08
N VAL A 407 12.20 -8.01 45.11
CA VAL A 407 13.10 -6.86 45.03
C VAL A 407 14.52 -7.39 44.97
N ASN A 408 15.27 -7.11 43.90
CA ASN A 408 16.70 -7.44 43.81
C ASN A 408 17.51 -6.15 43.70
N THR A 409 18.38 -5.94 44.67
CA THR A 409 19.29 -4.80 44.70
C THR A 409 20.74 -5.21 44.85
N ASP A 410 21.09 -6.49 44.74
CA ASP A 410 22.42 -7.02 45.10
C ASP A 410 23.59 -6.20 44.52
N GLY A 411 24.59 -5.95 45.36
CA GLY A 411 25.86 -5.33 44.99
C GLY A 411 25.76 -3.85 44.59
N ARG A 412 24.68 -3.15 44.94
CA ARG A 412 24.49 -1.73 44.59
C ARG A 412 24.84 -0.78 45.73
N THR A 413 25.15 0.45 45.35
CA THR A 413 25.29 1.56 46.28
C THR A 413 23.99 2.37 46.31
N VAL A 414 23.51 2.64 47.52
CA VAL A 414 22.35 3.50 47.78
C VAL A 414 22.81 4.73 48.55
N THR A 415 22.59 5.91 47.98
CA THR A 415 22.92 7.18 48.63
C THR A 415 21.66 7.81 49.22
N LEU A 416 21.65 8.03 50.53
CA LEU A 416 20.55 8.66 51.28
C LEU A 416 20.92 10.12 51.59
N SER A 417 20.04 11.04 51.22
CA SER A 417 20.18 12.48 51.52
C SER A 417 19.00 12.97 52.35
N GLY A 418 19.26 13.82 53.35
CA GLY A 418 18.20 14.47 54.15
C GLY A 418 17.58 13.59 55.25
N THR A 419 18.21 12.48 55.63
CA THR A 419 17.74 11.55 56.66
C THR A 419 16.28 11.11 56.45
N PRO A 420 15.96 10.44 55.33
CA PRO A 420 14.60 10.00 55.04
C PRO A 420 14.05 9.10 56.15
N ALA A 421 12.78 9.31 56.50
CA ALA A 421 12.08 8.53 57.50
C ALA A 421 11.27 7.40 56.86
N PHE A 422 11.42 6.18 57.39
CA PHE A 422 10.64 5.01 56.99
C PHE A 422 9.67 4.60 58.08
N ALA A 423 8.43 5.11 58.00
CA ALA A 423 7.43 4.99 59.05
C ALA A 423 7.00 3.54 59.35
N THR A 424 7.17 2.62 58.39
CA THR A 424 6.91 1.19 58.58
C THR A 424 8.22 0.41 58.69
N ALA A 425 9.06 0.41 57.65
CA ALA A 425 10.40 -0.16 57.67
C ALA A 425 11.17 0.23 56.40
N PHE A 426 12.51 0.26 56.42
CA PHE A 426 13.30 0.41 55.20
C PHE A 426 13.01 -0.75 54.23
N ALA A 427 13.06 -2.00 54.72
CA ALA A 427 12.69 -3.20 53.96
C ALA A 427 11.50 -3.95 54.59
N GLY A 428 10.38 -4.03 53.88
CA GLY A 428 9.20 -4.81 54.28
C GLY A 428 8.97 -6.00 53.36
N CYS A 429 8.90 -7.22 53.92
CA CYS A 429 8.70 -8.43 53.13
C CYS A 429 7.60 -9.31 53.73
N ARG A 430 6.57 -9.65 52.93
CA ARG A 430 5.44 -10.53 53.32
C ARG A 430 5.10 -11.47 52.18
N HIS A 431 5.36 -12.78 52.30
CA HIS A 431 5.19 -13.72 51.18
C HIS A 431 6.03 -13.37 49.93
N GLY A 432 7.19 -12.71 50.05
CA GLY A 432 8.03 -12.30 48.92
C GLY A 432 9.51 -12.52 49.18
N THR A 433 10.36 -11.91 48.34
CA THR A 433 11.82 -11.96 48.50
C THR A 433 12.45 -10.59 48.26
N ILE A 434 13.35 -10.18 49.15
CA ILE A 434 14.20 -9.02 48.99
C ILE A 434 15.65 -9.52 49.01
N ALA A 435 16.31 -9.51 47.86
CA ALA A 435 17.74 -9.78 47.73
C ALA A 435 18.52 -8.46 47.77
N CYS A 436 19.37 -8.32 48.78
CA CYS A 436 20.14 -7.11 49.04
C CYS A 436 21.53 -7.43 49.61
N ALA A 437 22.15 -8.50 49.12
CA ALA A 437 23.50 -8.89 49.48
C ALA A 437 24.55 -7.91 48.92
N GLY A 438 25.64 -7.68 49.66
CA GLY A 438 26.79 -6.88 49.18
C GLY A 438 26.49 -5.40 48.88
N MET A 439 25.39 -4.86 49.40
CA MET A 439 25.01 -3.45 49.33
C MET A 439 25.94 -2.53 50.12
N ALA A 440 26.06 -1.29 49.63
CA ALA A 440 26.68 -0.17 50.34
C ALA A 440 25.66 0.96 50.54
N PHE A 441 25.55 1.46 51.76
CA PHE A 441 24.67 2.59 52.10
C PHE A 441 25.51 3.81 52.52
N SER A 442 25.23 4.96 51.92
CA SER A 442 25.82 6.26 52.31
C SER A 442 24.73 7.18 52.84
N GLY A 443 24.98 7.86 53.96
CA GLY A 443 23.98 8.65 54.69
C GLY A 443 23.19 7.82 55.72
N SER A 444 22.19 8.44 56.33
CA SER A 444 21.39 7.83 57.41
C SER A 444 19.89 7.89 57.11
N ALA A 445 19.12 7.09 57.83
CA ALA A 445 17.66 7.07 57.78
C ALA A 445 17.09 6.82 59.18
N THR A 446 15.85 7.21 59.41
CA THR A 446 15.11 6.91 60.65
C THR A 446 14.00 5.90 60.38
N GLY A 447 13.54 5.23 61.45
CA GLY A 447 12.52 4.17 61.36
C GLY A 447 13.11 2.77 61.44
N GLN A 448 12.24 1.77 61.31
CA GLN A 448 12.60 0.35 61.45
C GLN A 448 13.45 -0.13 60.28
N ARG A 449 14.53 -0.89 60.54
CA ARG A 449 15.44 -1.36 59.47
C ARG A 449 14.77 -2.38 58.55
N TYR A 450 14.05 -3.34 59.12
CA TYR A 450 13.35 -4.34 58.35
C TYR A 450 12.15 -4.91 59.08
N ASN A 451 11.18 -5.40 58.32
CA ASN A 451 10.05 -6.19 58.80
C ASN A 451 9.84 -7.38 57.87
N ALA A 452 10.30 -8.57 58.30
CA ALA A 452 10.10 -9.82 57.58
C ALA A 452 8.97 -10.61 58.24
N ALA A 453 7.87 -10.85 57.54
CA ALA A 453 6.73 -11.58 58.08
C ALA A 453 6.14 -12.55 57.06
N LEU A 454 5.28 -13.47 57.51
CA LEU A 454 4.49 -14.35 56.64
C LEU A 454 5.35 -15.09 55.59
N ASN A 455 6.41 -15.75 56.05
CA ASN A 455 7.39 -16.44 55.21
C ASN A 455 8.11 -15.56 54.17
N GLY A 456 8.09 -14.23 54.33
CA GLY A 456 8.89 -13.32 53.52
C GLY A 456 10.38 -13.43 53.86
N VAL A 457 11.24 -13.34 52.86
CA VAL A 457 12.70 -13.46 53.01
C VAL A 457 13.36 -12.14 52.65
N ILE A 458 14.22 -11.66 53.55
CA ILE A 458 15.16 -10.56 53.29
C ILE A 458 16.55 -11.16 53.38
N ASP A 459 17.20 -11.33 52.24
CA ASP A 459 18.51 -11.93 52.09
C ASP A 459 19.57 -10.84 51.94
N THR A 460 20.40 -10.73 52.96
CA THR A 460 21.55 -9.83 53.06
C THR A 460 22.88 -10.58 52.91
N ALA A 461 22.83 -11.90 52.72
CA ALA A 461 23.97 -12.82 52.74
C ALA A 461 24.84 -12.69 54.01
N GLY A 462 24.21 -12.70 55.19
CA GLY A 462 24.90 -12.60 56.48
C GLY A 462 25.15 -11.17 56.96
N GLY A 463 24.43 -10.18 56.41
CA GLY A 463 24.44 -8.82 56.91
C GLY A 463 23.87 -8.77 58.33
N GLY A 464 24.62 -8.18 59.27
CA GLY A 464 24.16 -8.08 60.67
C GLY A 464 22.84 -7.30 60.82
N ALA A 465 22.24 -7.33 62.02
CA ALA A 465 20.95 -6.68 62.30
C ALA A 465 20.92 -5.16 62.05
N THR A 466 22.08 -4.51 61.95
CA THR A 466 22.24 -3.08 61.65
C THR A 466 22.61 -2.77 60.20
N TYR A 467 22.61 -3.78 59.33
CA TYR A 467 23.07 -3.67 57.94
C TYR A 467 22.22 -2.70 57.10
N LEU A 468 20.90 -2.83 57.15
CA LEU A 468 19.99 -1.92 56.45
C LEU A 468 19.82 -0.58 57.20
N PRO A 469 19.66 0.57 56.51
CA PRO A 469 19.45 1.88 57.15
C PRO A 469 18.21 1.93 58.07
N GLY A 470 18.31 2.69 59.16
CA GLY A 470 17.21 2.90 60.10
C GLY A 470 17.70 3.17 61.53
N SER A 471 16.86 3.80 62.34
CA SER A 471 17.14 4.11 63.75
C SER A 471 16.52 3.12 64.73
N VAL A 472 15.60 2.26 64.27
CA VAL A 472 14.88 1.27 65.09
C VAL A 472 15.24 -0.13 64.62
N ALA A 473 15.43 -1.06 65.57
CA ALA A 473 15.77 -2.46 65.28
C ALA A 473 14.73 -3.13 64.38
N GLY A 474 15.17 -3.98 63.46
CA GLY A 474 14.26 -4.76 62.62
C GLY A 474 13.59 -5.91 63.36
N ALA A 475 12.56 -6.48 62.75
CA ALA A 475 11.78 -7.59 63.31
C ALA A 475 11.52 -8.67 62.26
N ALA A 476 11.52 -9.92 62.72
CA ALA A 476 11.11 -11.08 61.95
C ALA A 476 10.01 -11.84 62.72
N ALA A 477 8.91 -12.20 62.05
CA ALA A 477 7.76 -12.87 62.67
C ALA A 477 7.07 -13.84 61.71
N THR A 478 6.28 -14.79 62.22
CA THR A 478 5.43 -15.68 61.40
C THR A 478 6.20 -16.33 60.23
N GLY A 479 7.36 -16.92 60.54
CA GLY A 479 8.24 -17.58 59.56
C GLY A 479 9.03 -16.66 58.64
N GLY A 480 8.93 -15.33 58.80
CA GLY A 480 9.77 -14.38 58.09
C GLY A 480 11.25 -14.55 58.44
N GLN A 481 12.13 -14.36 57.47
CA GLN A 481 13.56 -14.57 57.60
C GLN A 481 14.32 -13.29 57.23
N TYR A 482 15.32 -12.97 58.04
CA TYR A 482 16.34 -11.99 57.75
C TYR A 482 17.68 -12.72 57.88
N ALA A 483 18.34 -12.95 56.74
CA ALA A 483 19.47 -13.88 56.63
C ALA A 483 20.70 -13.22 56.02
#